data_AF-A0A2Z6U7I0-F1
#
_entry.id   AF-A0A2Z6U7I0-F1
#
_cell.length_a   1.000
_cell.length_b   1.000
_cell.length_c   1.000
_cell.angle_alpha   90.00
_cell.angle_beta   90.00
_cell.angle_gamma   90.00
#
_symmetry.space_group_name_H-M   'P 1'
#
loop_
_entity.id
_entity.type
_entity.pdbx_description
1 polymer ?
#
loop_
_entity_poly.entity_id
_entity_poly.type
_entity_poly.pdbx_seq_one_letter_code
_entity_poly.pdbx_strand_id
1 'polypeptide(L)'
;MPIKIGILSRNQREYKQRLLAELSQQPTEISSNIFASSNPKDFVNSDIDVLLANPNLAAEVVNSLSNLKWIQSTWAGVNSLIFQDKKITN
;
A
#
# COMPACT_ATOMS: atom_id res chain seq x y z
N MET A 1 -10.36 11.37 11.45
CA MET A 1 -9.78 11.68 10.12
C MET A 1 -10.00 10.48 9.22
N PRO A 2 -10.22 10.68 7.91
CA PRO A 2 -10.36 9.57 6.97
C PRO A 2 -9.09 8.72 6.91
N ILE A 3 -9.24 7.40 6.78
CA ILE A 3 -8.09 6.49 6.60
C ILE A 3 -7.54 6.67 5.18
N LYS A 4 -6.23 6.88 5.05
CA LYS A 4 -5.56 7.02 3.76
C LYS A 4 -5.07 5.66 3.29
N ILE A 5 -5.67 5.16 2.22
CA ILE A 5 -5.39 3.81 1.69
C ILE A 5 -4.55 3.95 0.42
N GLY A 6 -3.38 3.32 0.43
CA GLY A 6 -2.51 3.15 -0.72
C GLY A 6 -2.71 1.80 -1.38
N ILE A 7 -2.72 1.77 -2.70
CA ILE A 7 -2.69 0.54 -3.51
C ILE A 7 -1.45 0.59 -4.39
N LEU A 8 -0.41 -0.17 -4.05
CA LEU A 8 0.83 -0.28 -4.82
C LEU A 8 0.93 -1.66 -5.48
N SER A 9 0.34 -1.81 -6.66
CA SER A 9 0.21 -3.10 -7.32
C SER A 9 0.22 -2.97 -8.84
N ARG A 10 0.69 -4.01 -9.53
CA ARG A 10 0.49 -4.16 -10.98
C ARG A 10 -1.01 -4.19 -11.36
N ASN A 11 -1.86 -4.66 -10.45
CA ASN A 11 -3.32 -4.71 -10.60
C ASN A 11 -4.04 -3.53 -9.91
N GLN A 12 -3.36 -2.40 -9.69
CA GLN A 12 -3.88 -1.28 -8.90
C GLN A 12 -5.27 -0.79 -9.33
N ARG A 13 -5.55 -0.76 -10.65
CA ARG A 13 -6.84 -0.27 -11.17
C ARG A 13 -7.99 -1.16 -10.73
N GLU A 14 -7.80 -2.47 -10.85
CA GLU A 14 -8.80 -3.47 -10.47
C GLU A 14 -9.06 -3.43 -8.96
N TYR A 15 -8.00 -3.40 -8.15
CA TYR A 15 -8.15 -3.31 -6.70
C TYR A 15 -8.83 -2.02 -6.26
N LYS A 16 -8.49 -0.88 -6.87
CA LYS A 16 -9.16 0.40 -6.59
C LYS A 16 -10.65 0.32 -6.90
N GLN A 17 -11.02 -0.23 -8.06
CA GLN A 17 -12.42 -0.38 -8.45
C GLN A 17 -13.20 -1.29 -7.50
N ARG A 18 -12.66 -2.46 -7.17
CA ARG A 18 -13.30 -3.41 -6.25
C ARG A 18 -13.44 -2.83 -4.85
N LEU A 19 -12.40 -2.16 -4.34
CA LEU A 19 -12.45 -1.53 -3.02
C LEU A 19 -13.46 -0.38 -2.95
N LEU A 20 -13.53 0.46 -3.99
CA LEU A 20 -14.55 1.51 -4.07
C LEU A 20 -15.97 0.93 -4.12
N ALA A 21 -16.18 -0.14 -4.89
CA ALA A 21 -17.47 -0.81 -4.97
C ALA A 21 -17.90 -1.40 -3.62
N GLU A 22 -16.97 -1.99 -2.87
CA GLU A 22 -17.23 -2.53 -1.54
C GLU A 22 -17.55 -1.42 -0.53
N LEU A 23 -16.75 -0.36 -0.51
CA LEU A 23 -16.94 0.78 0.39
C LEU A 23 -18.25 1.53 0.12
N SER A 24 -18.71 1.58 -1.14
CA SER A 24 -20.00 2.20 -1.50
C SER A 24 -21.21 1.48 -0.92
N GLN A 25 -21.05 0.21 -0.53
CA GLN A 25 -22.11 -0.61 0.07
C GLN A 25 -22.11 -0.57 1.59
N GLN A 26 -21.08 -0.01 2.22
CA GLN A 26 -20.97 0.07 3.67
C GLN A 26 -21.63 1.35 4.21
N PRO A 27 -22.21 1.30 5.43
CA PRO A 27 -22.78 2.48 6.08
C PRO A 27 -21.70 3.52 6.42
N THR A 28 -21.47 4.43 5.48
CA THR A 28 -21.01 5.84 5.51
C THR A 28 -19.89 6.32 6.46
N GLU A 29 -19.30 5.49 7.32
CA GLU A 29 -18.29 5.95 8.30
C GLU A 29 -16.85 5.83 7.78
N ILE A 30 -16.60 5.01 6.77
CA ILE A 30 -15.26 4.88 6.18
C ILE A 30 -15.09 5.92 5.07
N SER A 31 -14.91 7.18 5.46
CA SER A 31 -14.27 8.15 4.57
C SER A 31 -12.83 7.68 4.35
N SER A 32 -12.51 7.28 3.12
CA SER A 32 -11.16 6.86 2.76
C SER A 32 -10.68 7.59 1.52
N ASN A 33 -9.43 8.05 1.59
CA ASN A 33 -8.74 8.60 0.43
C ASN A 33 -7.92 7.48 -0.19
N ILE A 34 -8.33 7.03 -1.38
CA ILE A 34 -7.69 5.90 -2.07
C ILE A 34 -6.75 6.41 -3.16
N PHE A 35 -5.45 6.24 -2.91
CA PHE A 35 -4.40 6.46 -3.90
C PHE A 35 -3.92 5.12 -4.46
N ALA A 36 -3.74 5.04 -5.78
CA ALA A 36 -3.40 3.78 -6.44
C ALA A 36 -2.39 4.01 -7.57
N SER A 37 -1.29 3.26 -7.56
CA SER A 37 -0.28 3.25 -8.60
C SER A 37 0.40 1.89 -8.71
N SER A 38 1.06 1.63 -9.83
CA SER A 38 1.97 0.50 -10.01
C SER A 38 3.43 0.91 -9.90
N ASN A 39 3.71 2.19 -9.71
CA ASN A 39 5.05 2.76 -9.64
C ASN A 39 5.37 3.18 -8.18
N PRO A 40 6.36 2.55 -7.52
CA PRO A 40 6.74 2.89 -6.14
C PRO A 40 7.13 4.36 -5.96
N LYS A 41 7.70 5.01 -6.98
CA LYS A 41 8.10 6.44 -6.88
C LYS A 41 6.94 7.37 -6.55
N ASP A 42 5.72 6.99 -6.92
CA ASP A 42 4.53 7.81 -6.66
C ASP A 42 4.11 7.76 -5.18
N PHE A 43 4.69 6.84 -4.39
CA PHE A 43 4.41 6.65 -2.96
C PHE A 43 5.50 7.23 -2.04
N VAL A 44 6.64 7.66 -2.57
CA VAL A 44 7.75 8.17 -1.74
C VAL A 44 7.28 9.36 -0.92
N ASN A 45 7.43 9.28 0.41
CA ASN A 45 6.96 10.28 1.39
C ASN A 45 5.45 10.57 1.33
N SER A 46 4.66 9.69 0.71
CA SER A 46 3.21 9.82 0.72
C SER A 46 2.66 9.54 2.12
N ASP A 47 1.60 10.26 2.47
CA ASP A 47 0.92 10.12 3.75
C ASP A 47 -0.16 9.04 3.63
N ILE A 48 0.23 7.78 3.89
CA ILE A 48 -0.61 6.59 3.77
C ILE A 48 -0.65 5.85 5.11
N ASP A 49 -1.85 5.51 5.57
CA ASP A 49 -2.07 4.73 6.80
C ASP A 49 -2.03 3.22 6.54
N VAL A 50 -2.62 2.78 5.42
CA VAL A 50 -2.78 1.36 5.07
C VAL A 50 -2.36 1.14 3.62
N LEU A 51 -1.50 0.16 3.37
CA LEU A 51 -0.99 -0.17 2.04
C LEU A 51 -1.41 -1.58 1.60
N LEU A 52 -2.17 -1.71 0.51
CA LEU A 52 -2.36 -2.96 -0.21
C LEU A 52 -1.32 -3.04 -1.33
N ALA A 53 -0.43 -4.03 -1.33
CA ALA A 53 0.66 -4.03 -2.30
C ALA A 53 1.23 -5.39 -2.69
N ASN A 54 1.88 -5.41 -3.87
CA ASN A 54 2.84 -6.46 -4.18
C ASN A 54 4.05 -6.30 -3.24
N PRO A 55 4.49 -7.35 -2.53
CA PRO A 55 5.56 -7.27 -1.54
C PRO A 55 6.88 -6.69 -2.07
N ASN A 56 7.22 -6.96 -3.33
CA ASN A 56 8.45 -6.44 -3.94
C ASN A 56 8.38 -4.93 -4.16
N LEU A 57 7.24 -4.40 -4.62
CA LEU A 57 7.04 -2.96 -4.81
C LEU A 57 6.96 -2.23 -3.47
N ALA A 58 6.29 -2.82 -2.47
CA ALA A 58 6.19 -2.24 -1.14
C ALA A 58 7.54 -2.16 -0.43
N ALA A 59 8.43 -3.14 -0.64
CA ALA A 59 9.78 -3.11 -0.07
C ALA A 59 10.60 -1.88 -0.52
N GLU A 60 10.33 -1.34 -1.71
CA GLU A 60 11.02 -0.16 -2.23
C GLU A 60 10.62 1.15 -1.50
N VAL A 61 9.45 1.19 -0.86
CA VAL A 61 8.89 2.45 -0.32
C VAL A 61 8.53 2.38 1.16
N VAL A 62 8.40 1.20 1.76
CA VAL A 62 7.88 1.03 3.13
C VAL A 62 8.59 1.89 4.17
N ASN A 63 9.91 2.04 4.07
CA ASN A 63 10.70 2.86 5.00
C ASN A 63 10.51 4.38 4.79
N SER A 64 9.93 4.80 3.66
CA SER A 64 9.60 6.21 3.36
C SER A 64 8.16 6.60 3.74
N LEU A 65 7.34 5.63 4.14
CA LEU A 65 5.93 5.85 4.51
C LEU A 65 5.82 6.02 6.03
N SER A 66 6.13 7.22 6.52
CA SER A 66 6.26 7.51 7.96
C SER A 66 4.99 7.29 8.79
N ASN A 67 3.81 7.34 8.17
CA ASN A 67 2.51 7.17 8.82
C ASN A 67 1.90 5.77 8.60
N LEU A 68 2.64 4.86 7.95
CA LEU A 68 2.13 3.53 7.62
C LEU A 68 1.94 2.68 8.87
N LYS A 69 0.72 2.15 9.02
CA LYS A 69 0.30 1.33 10.17
C LYS A 69 0.07 -0.13 9.78
N TRP A 70 -0.31 -0.39 8.53
CA TRP A 70 -0.65 -1.73 8.06
C TRP A 70 -0.25 -1.95 6.60
N ILE A 71 0.27 -3.15 6.30
CA ILE A 71 0.50 -3.62 4.93
C ILE A 71 -0.28 -4.91 4.71
N GLN A 72 -1.16 -4.90 3.71
CA GLN A 72 -1.80 -6.08 3.16
C GLN A 72 -1.04 -6.55 1.92
N SER A 73 -0.41 -7.72 1.98
CA SER A 73 0.22 -8.34 0.82
C SER A 73 -0.83 -8.88 -0.16
N THR A 74 -0.58 -8.72 -1.46
CA THR A 74 -1.37 -9.37 -2.53
C THR A 74 -0.87 -10.78 -2.86
N TRP A 75 0.30 -11.18 -2.33
CA TRP A 75 0.93 -12.49 -2.58
C TRP A 75 1.05 -13.29 -1.29
N ALA A 76 1.16 -14.62 -1.41
CA ALA A 76 1.46 -15.48 -0.27
C ALA A 76 2.90 -15.29 0.26
N GLY A 77 3.88 -15.14 -0.64
CA GLY A 77 5.28 -14.93 -0.28
C GLY A 77 5.59 -13.46 0.02
N VAL A 78 6.11 -13.17 1.22
CA VAL A 78 6.39 -11.80 1.70
C VAL A 78 7.86 -11.55 2.03
N ASN A 79 8.77 -12.44 1.61
CA ASN A 79 10.20 -12.37 1.98
C ASN A 79 10.85 -11.02 1.64
N SER A 80 10.47 -10.37 0.53
CA SER A 80 10.99 -9.05 0.16
C SER A 80 10.65 -7.94 1.15
N LEU A 81 9.58 -8.10 1.95
CA LEU A 81 9.19 -7.15 3.00
C LEU A 81 9.93 -7.39 4.31
N ILE A 82 10.24 -8.65 4.63
CA ILE A 82 10.83 -9.05 5.92
C ILE A 82 12.35 -9.02 5.87
N PHE A 83 12.91 -9.55 4.79
CA PHE A 83 14.34 -9.67 4.56
C PHE A 83 14.80 -8.61 3.57
N GLN A 84 14.60 -7.34 3.93
CA GLN A 84 15.34 -6.27 3.28
C GLN A 84 16.79 -6.45 3.70
N ASP A 85 17.61 -7.06 2.85
CA ASP A 85 19.03 -7.24 3.12
C ASP A 85 19.57 -5.90 3.64
N LYS A 86 20.00 -5.89 4.91
CA LYS A 86 20.87 -4.84 5.39
C LYS A 86 22.07 -4.90 4.47
N LYS A 87 22.13 -4.01 3.49
CA LYS A 87 23.39 -3.69 2.82
C LYS A 87 24.29 -3.17 3.94
N ILE A 88 25.07 -4.07 4.53
CA ILE A 88 26.25 -3.69 5.30
C ILE A 88 27.14 -3.01 4.27
N THR A 89 27.07 -1.69 4.21
CA THR A 89 28.08 -0.88 3.54
C THR A 89 29.37 -1.14 4.30
N ASN A 90 30.23 -1.99 3.73
CA ASN A 90 31.64 -2.05 4.07
C ASN A 90 32.33 -0.74 3.66
#